data_AF-A0A7C6SBV2-F1
#
_entry.id   AF-A0A7C6SBV2-F1
#
_cell.length_a   1.000
_cell.length_b   1.000
_cell.length_c   1.000
_cell.angle_alpha   90.00
_cell.angle_beta   90.00
_cell.angle_gamma   90.00
#
_symmetry.space_group_name_H-M   'P 1'
#
loop_
_entity.id
_entity.type
_entity.pdbx_description
1 polymer ?
#
loop_
_entity_poly.entity_id
_entity_poly.type
_entity_poly.pdbx_seq_one_letter_code
_entity_poly.pdbx_strand_id
1 'polypeptide(L)'
;MKNDIKINNLLLYSIFFITLMGSAFHFVYDLTGKIKLVGIFVPINESVFEHLKLAFYPVIIWYFAFYFIYKRKLNLKFSKVFTLMTISILISIILILALYYTYTGALGISSTFLDIFIYFLAITIAQLIIIKFYKRIIFTTSKFYLSLAIIITLAVSFTIFTFYPPNIPIFIEKN
;
A
#
# COMPACT_ATOMS: atom_id res chain seq x y z
N MET A 1 1.99 -28.06 -4.23
CA MET A 1 2.02 -28.13 -2.74
C MET A 1 3.25 -27.46 -2.11
N LYS A 2 4.49 -27.94 -2.30
CA LYS A 2 5.70 -27.31 -1.69
C LYS A 2 5.89 -25.83 -2.09
N ASN A 3 5.73 -25.50 -3.37
CA ASN A 3 5.81 -24.11 -3.83
C ASN A 3 4.68 -23.23 -3.27
N ASP A 4 3.52 -23.81 -2.99
CA ASP A 4 2.39 -23.05 -2.45
C ASP A 4 2.62 -22.63 -1.00
N ILE A 5 3.11 -23.56 -0.17
CA ILE A 5 3.49 -23.27 1.22
C ILE A 5 4.56 -22.18 1.24
N LYS A 6 5.52 -22.26 0.32
CA LYS A 6 6.57 -21.25 0.19
C LYS A 6 6.04 -19.87 -0.23
N ILE A 7 5.11 -19.81 -1.18
CA ILE A 7 4.47 -18.54 -1.57
C ILE A 7 3.71 -17.94 -0.39
N ASN A 8 2.92 -18.75 0.32
CA ASN A 8 2.17 -18.27 1.47
C ASN A 8 3.08 -17.73 2.57
N ASN A 9 4.19 -18.42 2.88
CA ASN A 9 5.16 -17.94 3.86
C ASN A 9 5.81 -16.62 3.44
N LEU A 10 6.17 -16.49 2.16
CA LEU A 10 6.67 -15.22 1.62
C LEU A 10 5.63 -14.11 1.76
N LEU A 11 4.37 -14.38 1.41
CA LEU A 11 3.27 -13.43 1.59
C LEU A 11 2.95 -13.13 3.07
N LEU A 12 3.35 -13.96 4.03
CA LEU A 12 3.27 -13.61 5.46
C LEU A 12 4.40 -12.66 5.85
N TYR A 13 5.62 -12.89 5.34
CA TYR A 13 6.73 -11.95 5.56
C TYR A 13 6.48 -10.57 4.95
N SER A 14 5.60 -10.48 3.95
CA SER A 14 5.20 -9.20 3.38
C SER A 14 4.59 -8.27 4.42
N ILE A 15 3.81 -8.79 5.37
CA ILE A 15 3.17 -8.00 6.43
C ILE A 15 4.24 -7.25 7.22
N PHE A 16 5.23 -7.98 7.73
CA PHE A 16 6.33 -7.41 8.51
C PHE A 16 7.14 -6.40 7.68
N PHE A 17 7.52 -6.77 6.46
CA PHE A 17 8.34 -5.91 5.62
C PHE A 17 7.62 -4.62 5.22
N ILE A 18 6.37 -4.72 4.75
CA ILE A 18 5.59 -3.59 4.28
C ILE A 18 5.34 -2.63 5.44
N THR A 19 4.92 -3.14 6.61
CA THR A 19 4.69 -2.28 7.78
C THR A 19 5.96 -1.58 8.22
N LEU A 20 7.08 -2.31 8.36
CA LEU A 20 8.35 -1.72 8.79
C LEU A 20 8.83 -0.65 7.80
N MET A 21 8.74 -0.94 6.49
CA MET A 21 9.18 -0.02 5.46
C MET A 21 8.27 1.20 5.34
N GLY A 22 6.96 1.04 5.50
CA GLY A 22 6.03 2.17 5.58
C GLY A 22 6.32 3.06 6.79
N SER A 23 6.54 2.47 7.97
CA SER A 23 6.96 3.24 9.14
C SER A 23 8.28 3.98 8.90
N ALA A 24 9.25 3.37 8.22
CA ALA A 24 10.49 4.05 7.85
C ALA A 24 10.24 5.19 6.85
N PHE A 25 9.39 4.98 5.83
CA PHE A 25 9.05 5.97 4.81
C PHE A 25 8.48 7.26 5.41
N HIS A 26 7.75 7.17 6.52
CA HIS A 26 7.23 8.33 7.23
C HIS A 26 8.32 9.35 7.59
N PHE A 27 9.54 8.90 7.90
CA PHE A 27 10.64 9.79 8.31
C PHE A 27 11.54 10.25 7.15
N VAL A 28 11.42 9.63 5.98
CA VAL A 28 12.37 9.84 4.87
C VAL A 28 12.34 11.26 4.33
N TYR A 29 11.18 11.92 4.31
CA TYR A 29 11.10 13.28 3.77
C TYR A 29 11.95 14.27 4.58
N ASP A 30 11.83 14.24 5.90
CA ASP A 30 12.63 15.09 6.79
C ASP A 30 14.11 14.69 6.79
N LEU A 31 14.41 13.39 6.81
CA LEU A 31 15.79 12.88 6.78
C LEU A 31 16.54 13.27 5.51
N THR A 32 15.83 13.47 4.41
CA THR A 32 16.42 13.90 3.13
C THR A 32 16.52 15.42 2.98
N GLY A 33 16.17 16.20 4.01
CA GLY A 33 16.15 17.65 3.93
C GLY A 33 15.02 18.18 3.05
N LYS A 34 13.88 17.46 3.00
CA LYS A 34 12.66 17.85 2.29
C LYS A 34 12.82 18.00 0.78
N ILE A 35 13.63 17.14 0.17
CA ILE A 35 13.81 17.11 -1.30
C ILE A 35 12.46 16.85 -1.97
N LYS A 36 12.03 17.78 -2.84
CA LYS A 36 10.72 17.71 -3.52
C LYS A 36 10.48 16.38 -4.24
N LEU A 37 11.49 15.85 -4.93
CA LEU A 37 11.37 14.58 -5.66
C LEU A 37 11.08 13.40 -4.73
N VAL A 38 11.65 13.42 -3.51
CA VAL A 38 11.42 12.38 -2.50
C VAL A 38 9.96 12.42 -2.03
N GLY A 39 9.40 13.62 -1.88
CA GLY A 39 8.00 13.84 -1.51
C GLY A 39 6.96 13.21 -2.45
N ILE A 40 7.32 12.79 -3.67
CA ILE A 40 6.43 12.00 -4.54
C ILE A 40 6.14 10.61 -3.93
N PHE A 41 7.13 10.04 -3.25
CA PHE A 41 7.13 8.64 -2.79
C PHE A 41 6.78 8.48 -1.31
N VAL A 42 6.96 9.53 -0.51
CA VAL A 42 6.78 9.49 0.94
C VAL A 42 5.87 10.63 1.40
N PRO A 43 5.29 10.54 2.61
CA PRO A 43 4.49 11.61 3.19
C PRO A 43 5.30 12.91 3.30
N ILE A 44 4.75 14.03 2.83
CA ILE A 44 5.32 15.37 3.07
C ILE A 44 4.68 16.11 4.25
N ASN A 45 3.53 15.59 4.73
CA ASN A 45 2.79 16.10 5.87
C ASN A 45 1.91 15.00 6.51
N GLU A 46 1.15 15.37 7.55
CA GLU A 46 0.31 14.48 8.35
C GLU A 46 -1.12 14.28 7.81
N SER A 47 -1.41 14.73 6.59
CA SER A 47 -2.71 14.49 5.96
C SER A 47 -2.94 12.99 5.71
N VAL A 48 -4.21 12.58 5.73
CA VAL A 48 -4.60 11.19 5.48
C VAL A 48 -4.12 10.72 4.11
N PHE A 49 -4.21 11.60 3.10
CA PHE A 49 -3.78 11.32 1.74
C PHE A 49 -2.29 10.98 1.66
N GLU A 50 -1.45 11.76 2.34
CA GLU A 50 0.00 11.53 2.38
C GLU A 50 0.32 10.19 3.07
N HIS A 51 -0.36 9.86 4.17
CA HIS A 51 -0.21 8.56 4.84
C HIS A 51 -0.62 7.36 3.98
N LEU A 52 -1.51 7.51 2.98
CA LEU A 52 -1.84 6.41 2.06
C LEU A 52 -0.62 5.95 1.22
N LYS A 53 0.38 6.82 1.01
CA LYS A 53 1.63 6.45 0.33
C LYS A 53 2.39 5.35 1.06
N LEU A 54 2.24 5.27 2.39
CA LEU A 54 2.86 4.24 3.24
C LEU A 54 2.29 2.84 2.98
N ALA A 55 1.07 2.74 2.43
CA ALA A 55 0.55 1.48 1.91
C ALA A 55 0.93 1.30 0.43
N PHE A 56 0.82 2.36 -0.38
CA PHE A 56 1.02 2.27 -1.83
C PHE A 56 2.44 1.83 -2.23
N TYR A 57 3.46 2.63 -1.91
CA TYR A 57 4.81 2.38 -2.40
C TYR A 57 5.48 1.17 -1.73
N PRO A 58 5.33 0.95 -0.41
CA PRO A 58 5.89 -0.24 0.22
C PRO A 58 5.34 -1.56 -0.30
N VAL A 59 4.03 -1.63 -0.59
CA VAL A 59 3.43 -2.82 -1.24
C VAL A 59 4.00 -3.02 -2.64
N ILE A 60 4.15 -1.95 -3.43
CA ILE A 60 4.76 -2.03 -4.77
C ILE A 60 6.16 -2.62 -4.69
N ILE A 61 7.02 -2.05 -3.86
CA ILE A 61 8.41 -2.48 -3.69
C ILE A 61 8.47 -3.96 -3.29
N TRP A 62 7.65 -4.38 -2.31
CA TRP A 62 7.59 -5.78 -1.90
C TRP A 62 7.22 -6.71 -3.05
N TYR A 63 6.14 -6.44 -3.78
CA TYR A 63 5.64 -7.35 -4.82
C TYR A 63 6.58 -7.41 -6.02
N PHE A 64 7.22 -6.30 -6.39
CA PHE A 64 8.26 -6.29 -7.42
C PHE A 64 9.50 -7.08 -6.98
N ALA A 65 10.00 -6.86 -5.77
CA ALA A 65 11.12 -7.62 -5.21
C ALA A 65 10.79 -9.12 -5.18
N PHE A 66 9.62 -9.49 -4.66
CA PHE A 66 9.10 -10.86 -4.63
C PHE A 66 9.07 -11.47 -6.05
N TYR A 67 8.53 -10.75 -7.03
CA TYR A 67 8.50 -11.25 -8.41
C TYR A 67 9.91 -11.49 -8.95
N PHE A 68 10.80 -10.51 -8.91
CA PHE A 68 12.11 -10.62 -9.55
C PHE A 68 13.01 -11.67 -8.89
N ILE A 69 12.95 -11.80 -7.56
CA ILE A 69 13.72 -12.80 -6.81
C ILE A 69 13.19 -14.22 -7.06
N TYR A 70 11.87 -14.41 -7.13
CA TYR A 70 11.27 -15.74 -7.11
C TYR A 70 10.62 -16.21 -8.43
N LYS A 71 10.54 -15.37 -9.47
CA LYS A 71 9.82 -15.70 -10.73
C LYS A 71 10.20 -17.03 -11.35
N ARG A 72 11.50 -17.35 -11.44
CA ARG A 72 11.99 -18.62 -12.03
C ARG A 72 11.71 -19.80 -11.09
N LYS A 73 11.99 -19.64 -9.80
CA LYS A 73 11.89 -20.72 -8.80
C LYS A 73 10.46 -21.15 -8.51
N LEU A 74 9.51 -20.21 -8.58
CA LEU A 74 8.10 -20.43 -8.25
C LEU A 74 7.17 -20.38 -9.47
N ASN A 75 7.74 -20.29 -10.69
CA ASN A 75 7.01 -20.17 -11.95
C ASN A 75 5.93 -19.07 -11.91
N LEU A 76 6.31 -17.88 -11.43
CA LEU A 76 5.38 -16.76 -11.24
C LEU A 76 5.08 -16.08 -12.58
N LYS A 77 3.80 -15.82 -12.84
CA LYS A 77 3.36 -14.97 -13.95
C LYS A 77 3.31 -13.51 -13.48
N PHE A 78 3.97 -12.60 -14.20
CA PHE A 78 4.00 -11.18 -13.86
C PHE A 78 2.60 -10.58 -13.73
N SER A 79 1.72 -10.84 -14.71
CA SER A 79 0.35 -10.33 -14.71
C SER A 79 -0.44 -10.73 -13.46
N LYS A 80 -0.25 -11.97 -12.98
CA LYS A 80 -0.84 -12.46 -11.74
C LYS A 80 -0.31 -11.72 -10.52
N VAL A 81 1.01 -11.60 -10.38
CA VAL A 81 1.63 -10.91 -9.23
C VAL A 81 1.26 -9.43 -9.22
N PHE A 82 1.27 -8.78 -10.38
CA PHE A 82 0.90 -7.37 -10.53
C PHE A 82 -0.56 -7.11 -10.14
N THR A 83 -1.50 -7.93 -10.60
CA THR A 83 -2.90 -7.76 -10.19
C THR A 83 -3.12 -8.03 -8.69
N LEU A 84 -2.40 -8.99 -8.10
CA LEU A 84 -2.46 -9.22 -6.65
C LEU A 84 -1.92 -8.02 -5.85
N MET A 85 -0.82 -7.43 -6.31
CA MET A 85 -0.28 -6.19 -5.76
C MET A 85 -1.33 -5.07 -5.79
N THR A 86 -1.99 -4.86 -6.94
CA THR A 86 -3.05 -3.85 -7.06
C THR A 86 -4.21 -4.12 -6.11
N ILE A 87 -4.69 -5.37 -6.00
CA ILE A 87 -5.78 -5.72 -5.06
C ILE A 87 -5.33 -5.44 -3.61
N SER A 88 -4.10 -5.82 -3.26
CA SER A 88 -3.53 -5.56 -1.94
C SER A 88 -3.51 -4.07 -1.61
N ILE A 89 -3.09 -3.23 -2.56
CA ILE A 89 -3.07 -1.77 -2.40
C ILE A 89 -4.47 -1.22 -2.19
N LEU A 90 -5.43 -1.62 -3.03
CA LEU A 90 -6.81 -1.13 -2.94
C LEU A 90 -7.45 -1.50 -1.60
N ILE A 91 -7.31 -2.75 -1.16
CA ILE A 91 -7.85 -3.18 0.14
C ILE A 91 -7.20 -2.38 1.26
N SER A 92 -5.88 -2.18 1.22
CA SER A 92 -5.17 -1.42 2.25
C SER A 92 -5.67 0.02 2.31
N ILE A 93 -5.76 0.71 1.17
CA ILE A 93 -6.24 2.10 1.10
C ILE A 93 -7.69 2.21 1.59
N ILE A 94 -8.58 1.34 1.12
CA ILE A 94 -9.99 1.35 1.51
C ILE A 94 -10.13 1.13 3.02
N LEU A 95 -9.40 0.16 3.58
CA LEU A 95 -9.44 -0.11 5.02
C LEU A 95 -8.88 1.04 5.85
N ILE A 96 -7.75 1.64 5.42
CA ILE A 96 -7.18 2.81 6.11
C ILE A 96 -8.21 3.93 6.15
N LEU A 97 -8.81 4.29 5.01
CA LEU A 97 -9.82 5.35 4.94
C LEU A 97 -11.06 5.03 5.77
N ALA A 98 -11.61 3.82 5.63
CA ALA A 98 -12.82 3.41 6.32
C ALA A 98 -12.62 3.43 7.84
N LEU A 99 -11.53 2.82 8.33
CA LEU A 99 -11.24 2.78 9.77
C LEU A 99 -10.90 4.16 10.32
N TYR A 100 -10.07 4.93 9.61
CA TYR A 100 -9.68 6.29 10.02
C TYR A 100 -10.89 7.19 10.20
N TYR A 101 -11.75 7.32 9.18
CA TYR A 101 -12.90 8.21 9.25
C TYR A 101 -14.00 7.67 10.17
N THR A 102 -14.06 6.36 10.39
CA THR A 102 -14.98 5.78 11.39
C THR A 102 -14.57 6.19 12.79
N TYR A 103 -13.30 5.99 13.19
CA TYR A 103 -12.92 6.28 14.58
C TYR A 103 -12.84 7.79 14.84
N THR A 104 -12.31 8.58 13.90
CA THR A 104 -12.25 10.03 14.07
C THR A 104 -13.65 10.64 14.11
N GLY A 105 -14.57 10.18 13.25
CA GLY A 105 -15.96 10.61 13.26
C GLY A 105 -16.74 10.17 14.50
N ALA A 106 -16.48 8.96 15.01
CA ALA A 106 -17.18 8.44 16.18
C ALA A 106 -16.66 8.99 17.52
N LEU A 107 -15.35 9.25 17.62
CA LEU A 107 -14.70 9.65 18.87
C LEU A 107 -14.31 11.12 18.91
N GLY A 108 -14.25 11.81 17.77
CA GLY A 108 -13.86 13.21 17.68
C GLY A 108 -12.38 13.47 18.00
N ILE A 109 -11.53 12.44 17.99
CA ILE A 109 -10.09 12.54 18.32
C ILE A 109 -9.20 12.13 17.15
N SER A 110 -8.01 12.72 17.06
CA SER A 110 -6.87 12.24 16.26
C SER A 110 -5.86 11.55 17.19
N SER A 111 -5.23 10.46 16.73
CA SER A 111 -4.23 9.73 17.54
C SER A 111 -3.26 8.99 16.63
N THR A 112 -1.99 9.39 16.68
CA THR A 112 -0.92 8.76 15.91
C THR A 112 -0.79 7.26 16.22
N PHE A 113 -1.05 6.86 17.47
CA PHE A 113 -1.04 5.45 17.85
C PHE A 113 -2.14 4.66 17.12
N LEU A 114 -3.36 5.21 17.08
CA LEU A 114 -4.46 4.60 16.34
C LEU A 114 -4.18 4.57 14.82
N ASP A 115 -3.57 5.61 14.27
CA ASP A 115 -3.19 5.66 12.86
C ASP A 115 -2.18 4.56 12.49
N ILE A 116 -1.13 4.37 13.31
CA ILE A 116 -0.15 3.27 13.12
C ILE A 116 -0.84 1.91 13.24
N PHE A 117 -1.72 1.74 14.22
CA PHE A 117 -2.45 0.49 14.41
C PHE A 117 -3.37 0.18 13.22
N ILE A 118 -4.11 1.18 12.73
CA ILE A 118 -4.98 1.06 11.55
C ILE A 118 -4.17 0.70 10.32
N TYR A 119 -3.03 1.36 10.11
CA TYR A 119 -2.11 1.04 9.03
C TYR A 119 -1.66 -0.42 9.10
N PHE A 120 -1.15 -0.87 10.25
CA PHE A 120 -0.72 -2.26 10.46
C PHE A 120 -1.87 -3.26 10.21
N LEU A 121 -3.06 -2.97 10.75
CA LEU A 121 -4.24 -3.81 10.61
C LEU A 121 -4.69 -3.90 9.15
N ALA A 122 -4.73 -2.78 8.42
CA ALA A 122 -5.11 -2.72 7.02
C ALA A 122 -4.14 -3.54 6.14
N ILE A 123 -2.83 -3.37 6.33
CA ILE A 123 -1.82 -4.18 5.63
C ILE A 123 -1.99 -5.66 5.94
N THR A 124 -2.15 -6.02 7.22
CA THR A 124 -2.33 -7.41 7.66
C THR A 124 -3.54 -8.05 6.99
N ILE A 125 -4.71 -7.40 7.05
CA ILE A 125 -5.94 -7.91 6.45
C ILE A 125 -5.77 -8.04 4.92
N ALA A 126 -5.20 -7.03 4.26
CA ALA A 126 -4.96 -7.07 2.82
C ALA A 126 -4.09 -8.28 2.42
N GLN A 127 -2.96 -8.50 3.10
CA GLN A 127 -2.08 -9.63 2.78
C GLN A 127 -2.73 -10.98 3.09
N LEU A 128 -3.48 -11.11 4.19
CA LEU A 128 -4.21 -12.34 4.52
C LEU A 128 -5.27 -12.68 3.47
N ILE A 129 -5.97 -11.68 2.94
CA ILE A 129 -6.89 -11.85 1.81
C ILE A 129 -6.11 -12.33 0.58
N ILE A 130 -4.98 -11.71 0.25
CA ILE A 130 -4.15 -12.16 -0.88
C ILE A 130 -3.70 -13.62 -0.70
N ILE A 131 -3.22 -14.02 0.48
CA ILE A 131 -2.83 -15.40 0.78
C ILE A 131 -4.00 -16.37 0.54
N LYS A 132 -5.18 -16.03 1.07
CA LYS A 132 -6.39 -16.87 0.97
C LYS A 132 -6.83 -17.06 -0.49
N PHE A 133 -6.75 -16.01 -1.30
CA PHE A 133 -7.28 -16.02 -2.66
C PHE A 133 -6.23 -16.24 -3.76
N TYR A 134 -4.93 -16.25 -3.42
CA TYR A 134 -3.83 -16.41 -4.38
C TYR A 134 -4.04 -17.55 -5.38
N LYS A 135 -4.52 -18.70 -4.90
CA LYS A 135 -4.76 -19.89 -5.74
C LYS A 135 -6.04 -19.84 -6.55
N ARG A 136 -7.06 -19.13 -6.06
CA ARG A 136 -8.41 -19.12 -6.62
C ARG A 136 -8.60 -18.05 -7.70
N ILE A 137 -7.74 -17.02 -7.70
CA ILE A 137 -7.86 -15.95 -8.69
C ILE A 137 -7.34 -16.44 -10.05
N ILE A 138 -8.24 -16.42 -11.03
CA ILE A 138 -7.94 -16.60 -12.45
C ILE A 138 -7.58 -15.22 -13.02
N PHE A 139 -6.40 -15.13 -13.63
CA PHE A 139 -5.90 -13.88 -14.20
C PHE A 139 -6.04 -13.89 -15.71
N THR A 140 -6.54 -12.76 -16.22
CA THR A 140 -6.73 -12.50 -17.65
C THR A 140 -5.96 -11.25 -18.04
N THR A 141 -5.68 -11.10 -19.33
CA THR A 141 -5.02 -9.91 -19.87
C THR A 141 -5.79 -8.62 -19.55
N SER A 142 -7.14 -8.67 -19.59
CA SER A 142 -7.99 -7.54 -19.22
C SER A 142 -7.82 -7.11 -17.76
N LYS A 143 -7.72 -8.07 -16.82
CA LYS A 143 -7.47 -7.77 -15.41
C LYS A 143 -6.12 -7.12 -15.20
N PHE A 144 -5.10 -7.52 -15.97
CA PHE A 144 -3.79 -6.88 -15.93
C PHE A 144 -3.84 -5.43 -16.41
N TYR A 145 -4.46 -5.15 -17.56
CA TYR A 145 -4.59 -3.77 -18.05
C TYR A 145 -5.41 -2.88 -17.11
N LEU A 146 -6.49 -3.41 -16.52
CA LEU A 146 -7.23 -2.70 -15.48
C LEU A 146 -6.34 -2.40 -14.26
N SER A 147 -5.56 -3.39 -13.82
CA SER A 147 -4.61 -3.20 -12.71
C SER A 147 -3.58 -2.12 -13.02
N LEU A 148 -3.06 -2.12 -14.26
CA LEU A 148 -2.10 -1.13 -14.72
C LEU A 148 -2.69 0.27 -14.73
N ALA A 149 -3.90 0.43 -15.28
CA ALA A 149 -4.61 1.71 -15.28
C ALA A 149 -4.80 2.23 -13.85
N ILE A 150 -5.24 1.40 -12.92
CA ILE A 150 -5.43 1.77 -11.51
C ILE A 150 -4.12 2.24 -10.87
N ILE A 151 -3.02 1.50 -11.05
CA ILE A 151 -1.72 1.87 -10.47
C ILE A 151 -1.21 3.19 -11.05
N ILE A 152 -1.35 3.40 -12.36
CA ILE A 152 -0.99 4.67 -13.01
C ILE A 152 -1.84 5.80 -12.45
N THR A 153 -3.16 5.63 -12.36
CA THR A 153 -4.05 6.64 -11.80
C THR A 153 -3.64 7.01 -10.37
N LEU A 154 -3.42 6.02 -9.49
CA LEU A 154 -2.99 6.27 -8.11
C LEU A 154 -1.65 7.00 -8.05
N ALA A 155 -0.65 6.57 -8.84
CA ALA A 155 0.67 7.21 -8.86
C ALA A 155 0.59 8.66 -9.36
N VAL A 156 -0.21 8.92 -10.39
CA VAL A 156 -0.46 10.28 -10.92
C VAL A 156 -1.19 11.12 -9.87
N SER A 157 -2.22 10.58 -9.21
CA SER A 157 -2.92 11.27 -8.13
C SER A 157 -1.99 11.61 -6.96
N PHE A 158 -1.17 10.66 -6.50
CA PHE A 158 -0.16 10.93 -5.46
C PHE A 158 0.84 11.98 -5.89
N THR A 159 1.23 12.04 -7.16
CA THR A 159 2.16 13.07 -7.63
C THR A 159 1.50 14.44 -7.68
N ILE A 160 0.33 14.55 -8.30
CA ILE A 160 -0.36 15.83 -8.51
C ILE A 160 -0.85 16.41 -7.19
N PHE A 161 -1.59 15.63 -6.40
CA PHE A 161 -2.26 16.16 -5.21
C PHE A 161 -1.33 16.37 -4.02
N THR A 162 -0.12 15.81 -4.03
CA THR A 162 0.92 16.20 -3.07
C THR A 162 1.37 17.65 -3.25
N PHE A 163 1.48 18.13 -4.50
CA PHE A 163 1.92 19.50 -4.76
C PHE A 163 0.76 20.48 -5.00
N TYR A 164 -0.41 19.95 -5.34
CA TYR A 164 -1.64 20.71 -5.57
C TYR A 164 -2.83 20.07 -4.83
N PRO A 165 -2.80 20.02 -3.48
CA PRO A 165 -3.85 19.38 -2.69
C PRO A 165 -5.17 20.15 -2.82
N PRO A 166 -6.28 19.47 -3.16
CA PRO A 166 -7.62 20.05 -3.06
C PRO A 166 -7.97 20.38 -1.61
N ASN A 167 -8.80 21.41 -1.40
CA ASN A 167 -9.27 21.79 -0.07
C ASN A 167 -10.44 20.91 0.40
N ILE A 168 -10.16 19.61 0.63
CA ILE A 168 -11.11 18.64 1.20
C ILE A 168 -10.43 17.80 2.29
N PRO A 169 -11.19 17.19 3.24
CA PRO A 169 -10.64 16.66 4.49
C PRO A 169 -9.49 15.64 4.38
N ILE A 170 -9.39 14.87 3.29
CA ILE A 170 -8.31 13.88 3.11
C ILE A 170 -6.93 14.52 2.90
N PHE A 171 -6.88 15.76 2.38
CA PHE A 171 -5.64 16.47 2.08
C PHE A 171 -5.25 17.50 3.15
N ILE A 172 -6.12 17.72 4.15
CA ILE A 172 -5.87 18.67 5.22
C ILE A 172 -5.03 17.97 6.29
N GLU A 173 -3.99 18.65 6.77
CA GLU A 173 -3.17 18.16 7.88
C GLU A 173 -4.02 17.99 9.15
N LYS A 174 -3.74 16.93 9.89
CA LYS A 174 -4.36 16.70 11.19
C LYS A 174 -3.80 17.73 12.17
N ASN A 175 -4.68 18.38 12.93
CA ASN A 175 -4.30 19.21 14.08
C ASN A 175 -3.92 18.35 15.29
#